data_AF-A0A535DC51-F1
#
_entry.id   AF-A0A535DC51-F1
#
_cell.length_a   1.000
_cell.length_b   1.000
_cell.length_c   1.000
_cell.angle_alpha   90.00
_cell.angle_beta   90.00
_cell.angle_gamma   90.00
#
_symmetry.space_group_name_H-M   'P 1'
#
loop_
_entity.id
_entity.type
_entity.pdbx_description
1 polymer ?
#
loop_
_entity_poly.entity_id
_entity_poly.type
_entity_poly.pdbx_seq_one_letter_code
_entity_poly.pdbx_strand_id
1 'polypeptide(L)'
;MHKWEAMSADQRWLARPADMAQAALDSSRERMEMVIEDLVARPEEQAIVAEGYGFYPELIAPLLASPRSAVWLLPTPEFREQSLKLRGWAAPVGTRDPARARANKLERDALLTEHARRAAQASALRVIEIDGSASLDQVVQSVEQHFTPILERLARSAPASDPDRDESLRLRVIGSFPRFLATCTRAHAIVERVAARCGLAPYQLGLMNSAYLAAGRDHFTEQTLRDAIPGTENSRLGPGHWQPLIAAGFATAHGSGWILSAPGLAVLVEFYGEVRAEVARRIAPPALTGRVGEVLERMSLAIPLSPRASRIRAMWGEDPGTTLMRLYRAVWELSIYFRHAGPANRLWPVGPRLQMLEREISDLITLLAA
;
A
#
# COMPACT_ATOMS: atom_id res chain seq x y z
N MET A 1 10.33 -2.88 -31.27
CA MET A 1 10.31 -1.78 -30.25
C MET A 1 10.56 -0.38 -30.83
N HIS A 2 11.66 -0.15 -31.56
CA HIS A 2 12.01 1.18 -32.13
C HIS A 2 10.93 1.85 -32.99
N LYS A 3 10.11 1.06 -33.70
CA LYS A 3 9.03 1.59 -34.55
C LYS A 3 7.92 2.28 -33.75
N TRP A 4 7.54 1.75 -32.59
CA TRP A 4 6.48 2.35 -31.76
C TRP A 4 6.95 3.66 -31.15
N GLU A 5 8.18 3.68 -30.60
CA GLU A 5 8.79 4.86 -29.98
C GLU A 5 8.99 6.01 -30.98
N ALA A 6 9.27 5.69 -32.24
CA ALA A 6 9.39 6.67 -33.31
C ALA A 6 8.05 7.24 -33.82
N MET A 7 6.90 6.62 -33.48
CA MET A 7 5.59 7.10 -33.92
C MET A 7 5.12 8.32 -33.12
N SER A 8 4.51 9.29 -33.80
CA SER A 8 3.80 10.39 -33.15
C SER A 8 2.55 9.92 -32.39
N ALA A 9 2.03 10.77 -31.49
CA ALA A 9 0.79 10.48 -30.77
C ALA A 9 -0.36 10.16 -31.73
N ASP A 10 -0.50 10.92 -32.81
CA ASP A 10 -1.49 10.67 -33.85
C ASP A 10 -1.30 9.32 -34.56
N GLN A 11 -0.07 8.98 -34.93
CA GLN A 11 0.21 7.71 -35.59
C GLN A 11 -0.15 6.52 -34.68
N ARG A 12 -0.01 6.67 -33.36
CA ARG A 12 -0.35 5.63 -32.38
C ARG A 12 -1.84 5.56 -32.08
N TRP A 13 -2.52 6.71 -31.99
CA TRP A 13 -3.85 6.79 -31.38
C TRP A 13 -4.98 7.20 -32.33
N LEU A 14 -4.66 7.73 -33.51
CA LEU A 14 -5.64 8.04 -34.57
C LEU A 14 -5.66 7.01 -35.71
N ALA A 15 -4.82 5.97 -35.63
CA ALA A 15 -4.85 4.82 -36.54
C ALA A 15 -6.17 4.04 -36.41
N ARG A 16 -6.44 3.14 -37.36
CA ARG A 16 -7.63 2.27 -37.28
C ARG A 16 -7.49 1.34 -36.08
N PRO A 17 -8.54 1.17 -35.24
CA PRO A 17 -8.46 0.31 -34.06
C PRO A 17 -8.03 -1.13 -34.34
N ALA A 18 -8.42 -1.70 -35.47
CA ALA A 18 -7.99 -3.02 -35.91
C ALA A 18 -6.47 -3.11 -36.16
N ASP A 19 -5.88 -2.11 -36.81
CA ASP A 19 -4.42 -2.07 -37.05
C ASP A 19 -3.67 -1.91 -35.72
N MET A 20 -4.20 -1.10 -34.81
CA MET A 20 -3.65 -0.92 -33.47
C MET A 20 -3.71 -2.20 -32.64
N ALA A 21 -4.80 -2.97 -32.76
CA ALA A 21 -4.97 -4.25 -32.08
C ALA A 21 -3.97 -5.28 -32.63
N GLN A 22 -3.85 -5.39 -33.96
CA GLN A 22 -2.88 -6.28 -34.59
C GLN A 22 -1.44 -5.96 -34.17
N ALA A 23 -1.05 -4.68 -34.22
CA ALA A 23 0.28 -4.26 -33.80
C ALA A 23 0.56 -4.57 -32.32
N ALA A 24 -0.46 -4.50 -31.45
CA ALA A 24 -0.33 -4.87 -30.04
C ALA A 24 -0.14 -6.38 -29.85
N LEU A 25 -0.86 -7.21 -30.62
CA LEU A 25 -0.69 -8.66 -30.62
C LEU A 25 0.73 -9.03 -31.08
N ASP A 26 1.18 -8.48 -32.21
CA ASP A 26 2.51 -8.76 -32.76
C ASP A 26 3.63 -8.37 -31.79
N SER A 27 3.54 -7.15 -31.22
CA SER A 27 4.48 -6.68 -30.19
C SER A 27 4.47 -7.54 -28.92
N SER A 28 3.36 -8.20 -28.60
CA SER A 28 3.30 -9.09 -27.45
C SER A 28 3.92 -10.45 -27.74
N ARG A 29 3.81 -10.94 -28.98
CA ARG A 29 4.56 -12.13 -29.43
C ARG A 29 6.07 -11.89 -29.37
N GLU A 30 6.53 -10.77 -29.92
CA GLU A 30 7.96 -10.39 -29.92
C GLU A 30 8.54 -10.28 -28.50
N ARG A 31 7.74 -9.82 -27.53
CA ARG A 31 8.21 -9.60 -26.16
C ARG A 31 8.08 -10.80 -25.23
N MET A 32 7.36 -11.84 -25.63
CA MET A 32 7.05 -12.95 -24.72
C MET A 32 8.32 -13.69 -24.27
N GLU A 33 9.28 -13.90 -25.17
CA GLU A 33 10.55 -14.55 -24.82
C GLU A 33 11.32 -13.78 -23.74
N MET A 34 11.43 -12.45 -23.86
CA MET A 34 12.09 -11.61 -22.84
C MET A 34 11.38 -11.69 -21.48
N VAL A 35 10.04 -11.76 -21.47
CA VAL A 35 9.30 -11.93 -20.22
C VAL A 35 9.59 -13.28 -19.57
N ILE A 36 9.67 -14.35 -20.37
CA ILE A 36 10.00 -15.69 -19.86
C ILE A 36 11.41 -15.71 -19.28
N GLU A 37 12.39 -15.12 -19.97
CA GLU A 37 13.77 -14.98 -19.48
C GLU A 37 13.81 -14.29 -18.11
N ASP A 38 13.08 -13.17 -17.96
CA ASP A 38 12.99 -12.43 -16.70
C ASP A 38 12.36 -13.27 -15.57
N LEU A 39 11.32 -14.05 -15.88
CA LEU A 39 10.64 -14.92 -14.93
C LEU A 39 11.52 -16.10 -14.49
N VAL A 40 12.25 -16.72 -15.41
CA VAL A 40 13.19 -17.83 -15.12
C VAL A 40 14.37 -17.33 -14.29
N ALA A 41 14.80 -16.08 -14.46
CA ALA A 41 15.86 -15.48 -13.66
C ALA A 41 15.44 -15.12 -12.22
N ARG A 42 14.17 -15.32 -11.83
CA ARG A 42 13.71 -15.08 -10.44
C ARG A 42 14.07 -16.27 -9.54
N PRO A 43 14.37 -16.05 -8.24
CA PRO A 43 14.60 -17.14 -7.29
C PRO A 43 13.38 -18.07 -7.18
N GLU A 44 13.61 -19.39 -7.23
CA GLU A 44 12.56 -20.44 -7.14
C GLU A 44 11.85 -20.51 -5.77
N GLU A 45 12.38 -19.80 -4.77
CA GLU A 45 11.95 -19.86 -3.38
C GLU A 45 10.56 -19.21 -3.13
N GLN A 46 10.00 -18.52 -4.14
CA GLN A 46 8.71 -17.85 -4.04
C GLN A 46 7.81 -18.21 -5.23
N ALA A 47 6.54 -18.51 -4.96
CA ALA A 47 5.55 -18.60 -6.01
C ALA A 47 5.36 -17.22 -6.66
N ILE A 48 5.49 -17.18 -7.98
CA ILE A 48 5.38 -15.94 -8.76
C ILE A 48 3.99 -15.87 -9.38
N VAL A 49 3.32 -14.74 -9.22
CA VAL A 49 2.16 -14.37 -10.02
C VAL A 49 2.65 -13.40 -11.08
N ALA A 50 2.58 -13.82 -12.34
CA ALA A 50 2.95 -12.99 -13.49
C ALA A 50 1.69 -12.40 -14.13
N GLU A 51 1.62 -11.08 -14.27
CA GLU A 51 0.51 -10.36 -14.90
C GLU A 51 1.01 -9.40 -15.98
N GLY A 52 0.21 -9.17 -17.02
CA GLY A 52 0.58 -8.21 -18.05
C GLY A 52 -0.36 -8.18 -19.25
N TYR A 53 -0.42 -7.02 -19.89
CA TYR A 53 -1.25 -6.77 -21.08
C TYR A 53 -0.94 -7.71 -22.27
N GLY A 54 0.30 -8.20 -22.37
CA GLY A 54 0.74 -9.08 -23.46
C GLY A 54 0.49 -10.57 -23.24
N PHE A 55 -0.14 -10.97 -22.13
CA PHE A 55 -0.33 -12.38 -21.76
C PHE A 55 -1.57 -12.95 -22.43
N TYR A 56 -1.51 -13.04 -23.75
CA TYR A 56 -2.60 -13.62 -24.52
C TYR A 56 -2.66 -15.15 -24.36
N PRO A 57 -3.86 -15.75 -24.28
CA PRO A 57 -4.01 -17.17 -24.00
C PRO A 57 -3.19 -18.09 -24.90
N GLU A 58 -3.09 -17.79 -26.20
CA GLU A 58 -2.33 -18.63 -27.15
C GLU A 58 -0.82 -18.61 -26.93
N LEU A 59 -0.29 -17.58 -26.26
CA LEU A 59 1.13 -17.47 -25.92
C LEU A 59 1.44 -18.17 -24.61
N ILE A 60 0.48 -18.15 -23.68
CA ILE A 60 0.66 -18.69 -22.34
C ILE A 60 0.29 -20.17 -22.30
N ALA A 61 -0.74 -20.62 -23.01
CA ALA A 61 -1.22 -22.00 -22.98
C ALA A 61 -0.10 -23.06 -23.16
N PRO A 62 0.87 -22.90 -24.09
CA PRO A 62 1.95 -23.86 -24.26
C PRO A 62 2.91 -23.94 -23.07
N LEU A 63 2.93 -22.92 -22.20
CA LEU A 63 3.83 -22.80 -21.05
C LEU A 63 3.20 -23.34 -19.76
N LEU A 64 1.90 -23.61 -19.75
CA LEU A 64 1.18 -23.99 -18.53
C LEU A 64 1.30 -25.49 -18.27
N ALA A 65 1.78 -25.84 -17.07
CA ALA A 65 1.71 -27.21 -16.56
C ALA A 65 0.26 -27.67 -16.28
N SER A 66 -0.68 -26.74 -16.16
CA SER A 66 -2.11 -27.01 -15.94
C SER A 66 -2.95 -25.82 -16.37
N PRO A 67 -4.14 -26.00 -16.97
CA PRO A 67 -5.08 -24.91 -17.28
C PRO A 67 -5.56 -24.16 -16.03
N ARG A 68 -5.36 -24.72 -14.83
CA ARG A 68 -5.63 -24.08 -13.54
C ARG A 68 -4.54 -23.06 -13.14
N SER A 69 -3.45 -22.97 -13.90
CA SER A 69 -2.30 -22.10 -13.62
C SER A 69 -2.40 -20.71 -14.23
N ALA A 70 -3.47 -20.42 -14.97
CA ALA A 70 -3.75 -19.09 -15.49
C ALA A 70 -5.26 -18.83 -15.52
N VAL A 71 -5.64 -17.57 -15.38
CA VAL A 71 -7.02 -17.09 -15.49
C VAL A 71 -7.01 -15.72 -16.18
N TRP A 72 -7.99 -15.50 -17.05
CA TRP A 72 -8.16 -14.22 -17.74
C TRP A 72 -9.39 -13.51 -17.20
N LEU A 73 -9.21 -12.28 -16.72
CA LEU A 73 -10.29 -11.39 -16.33
C LEU A 73 -10.63 -10.48 -17.51
N LEU A 74 -11.73 -10.77 -18.20
CA LEU A 74 -12.08 -10.10 -19.46
C LEU A 74 -13.26 -9.14 -19.25
N PRO A 75 -13.05 -7.82 -19.35
CA PRO A 75 -14.13 -6.85 -19.10
C PRO A 75 -15.08 -6.72 -20.28
N THR A 76 -16.37 -6.53 -19.99
CA THR A 76 -17.36 -6.15 -21.01
C THR A 76 -17.08 -4.74 -21.54
N PRO A 77 -17.55 -4.40 -22.76
CA PRO A 77 -17.45 -3.04 -23.30
C PRO A 77 -17.99 -1.96 -22.34
N GLU A 78 -19.12 -2.23 -21.70
CA GLU A 78 -19.79 -1.32 -20.77
C GLU A 78 -18.94 -1.09 -19.52
N PHE A 79 -18.44 -2.17 -18.90
CA PHE A 79 -17.57 -2.08 -17.73
C PHE A 79 -16.26 -1.35 -18.07
N ARG A 80 -15.70 -1.58 -19.26
CA ARG A 80 -14.49 -0.89 -19.73
C ARG A 80 -14.71 0.62 -19.82
N GLU A 81 -15.85 1.06 -20.36
CA GLU A 81 -16.16 2.48 -20.45
C GLU A 81 -16.30 3.12 -19.06
N GLN A 82 -17.00 2.47 -18.13
CA GLN A 82 -17.14 2.92 -16.75
C GLN A 82 -15.78 3.00 -16.03
N SER A 83 -14.97 1.95 -16.15
CA SER A 83 -13.63 1.88 -15.58
C SER A 83 -12.71 2.98 -16.14
N LEU A 84 -12.79 3.26 -17.44
CA LEU A 84 -12.00 4.33 -18.07
C LEU A 84 -12.42 5.73 -17.58
N LYS A 85 -13.72 5.95 -17.34
CA LYS A 85 -14.24 7.19 -16.74
C LYS A 85 -13.71 7.39 -15.31
N LEU A 86 -13.71 6.34 -14.49
CA LEU A 86 -13.21 6.38 -13.11
C LEU A 86 -11.69 6.58 -13.02
N ARG A 87 -10.92 5.91 -13.89
CA ARG A 87 -9.46 5.99 -13.90
C ARG A 87 -8.91 7.28 -14.51
N GLY A 88 -9.74 8.07 -15.20
CA GLY A 88 -9.33 9.34 -15.80
C GLY A 88 -8.30 9.18 -16.92
N TRP A 89 -8.55 8.32 -17.91
CA TRP A 89 -7.64 8.26 -19.07
C TRP A 89 -7.83 9.47 -19.99
N ALA A 90 -6.76 10.23 -20.20
CA ALA A 90 -6.66 11.28 -21.21
C ALA A 90 -5.85 10.80 -22.41
N ALA A 91 -6.19 11.30 -23.60
CA ALA A 91 -5.39 11.05 -24.78
C ALA A 91 -3.97 11.63 -24.59
N PRO A 92 -2.92 10.97 -25.11
CA PRO A 92 -1.56 11.46 -24.94
C PRO A 92 -1.36 12.87 -25.50
N VAL A 93 -0.49 13.64 -24.85
CA VAL A 93 -0.11 14.99 -25.26
C VAL A 93 0.41 14.97 -26.71
N GLY A 94 -0.04 15.93 -27.52
CA GLY A 94 0.29 16.01 -28.94
C GLY A 94 -0.66 15.26 -29.87
N THR A 95 -1.73 14.63 -29.34
CA THR A 95 -2.80 14.08 -30.18
C THR A 95 -3.69 15.21 -30.69
N ARG A 96 -3.88 15.33 -32.02
CA ARG A 96 -4.71 16.38 -32.63
C ARG A 96 -6.21 16.22 -32.38
N ASP A 97 -6.65 14.99 -32.10
CA ASP A 97 -8.05 14.68 -31.79
C ASP A 97 -8.17 13.73 -30.57
N PRO A 98 -8.18 14.29 -29.35
CA PRO A 98 -8.27 13.50 -28.12
C PRO A 98 -9.54 12.64 -28.01
N ALA A 99 -10.66 13.13 -28.55
CA ALA A 99 -11.94 12.42 -28.49
C ALA A 99 -11.90 11.17 -29.37
N ARG A 100 -11.41 11.30 -30.61
CA ARG A 100 -11.22 10.17 -31.52
C ARG A 100 -10.18 9.19 -30.99
N ALA A 101 -9.08 9.65 -30.40
CA ALA A 101 -8.10 8.77 -29.78
C ALA A 101 -8.69 7.94 -28.63
N ARG A 102 -9.57 8.55 -27.82
CA ARG A 102 -10.31 7.82 -26.78
C ARG A 102 -11.24 6.76 -27.37
N ALA A 103 -12.00 7.11 -28.40
CA ALA A 103 -12.89 6.17 -29.08
C ALA A 103 -12.09 4.99 -29.68
N ASN A 104 -11.02 5.29 -30.42
CA ASN A 104 -10.14 4.30 -31.02
C ASN A 104 -9.52 3.36 -29.98
N LYS A 105 -9.09 3.89 -28.82
CA LYS A 105 -8.58 3.09 -27.72
C LYS A 105 -9.63 2.11 -27.20
N LEU A 106 -10.85 2.58 -26.95
CA LEU A 106 -11.93 1.74 -26.43
C LEU A 106 -12.26 0.61 -27.40
N GLU A 107 -12.35 0.91 -28.69
CA GLU A 107 -12.60 -0.07 -29.75
C GLU A 107 -11.45 -1.08 -29.87
N ARG A 108 -10.20 -0.62 -29.88
CA ARG A 108 -9.02 -1.49 -29.89
C ARG A 108 -9.03 -2.45 -28.70
N ASP A 109 -9.26 -1.94 -27.50
CA ASP A 109 -9.25 -2.74 -26.27
C ASP A 109 -10.40 -3.77 -26.28
N ALA A 110 -11.54 -3.45 -26.91
CA ALA A 110 -12.62 -4.40 -27.14
C ALA A 110 -12.20 -5.51 -28.11
N LEU A 111 -11.56 -5.18 -29.24
CA LEU A 111 -11.04 -6.15 -30.19
C LEU A 111 -10.03 -7.11 -29.55
N LEU A 112 -9.13 -6.60 -28.72
CA LEU A 112 -8.12 -7.41 -28.01
C LEU A 112 -8.74 -8.29 -26.93
N THR A 113 -9.77 -7.80 -26.24
CA THR A 113 -10.50 -8.60 -25.24
C THR A 113 -11.24 -9.75 -25.92
N GLU A 114 -11.86 -9.48 -27.07
CA GLU A 114 -12.56 -10.49 -27.85
C GLU A 114 -11.59 -11.50 -28.47
N HIS A 115 -10.42 -11.06 -28.92
CA HIS A 115 -9.33 -11.96 -29.32
C HIS A 115 -8.92 -12.89 -28.18
N ALA A 116 -8.68 -12.34 -26.98
CA ALA A 116 -8.35 -13.12 -25.81
C ALA A 116 -9.48 -14.10 -25.41
N ARG A 117 -10.76 -13.69 -25.51
CA ARG A 117 -11.90 -14.56 -25.25
C ARG A 117 -11.88 -15.79 -26.18
N ARG A 118 -11.73 -15.57 -27.49
CA ARG A 118 -11.65 -16.66 -28.47
C ARG A 118 -10.45 -17.57 -28.26
N ALA A 119 -9.27 -16.99 -28.00
CA ALA A 119 -8.05 -17.75 -27.76
C ALA A 119 -8.17 -18.61 -26.48
N ALA A 120 -8.72 -18.05 -25.40
CA ALA A 120 -8.94 -18.79 -24.16
C ALA A 120 -9.94 -19.94 -24.36
N GLN A 121 -11.03 -19.71 -25.09
CA GLN A 121 -11.99 -20.76 -25.45
C GLN A 121 -11.32 -21.88 -26.26
N ALA A 122 -10.53 -21.53 -27.28
CA ALA A 122 -9.81 -22.49 -28.12
C ALA A 122 -8.82 -23.36 -27.33
N SER A 123 -8.24 -22.81 -26.25
CA SER A 123 -7.30 -23.52 -25.37
C SER A 123 -7.96 -24.08 -24.10
N ALA A 124 -9.29 -24.05 -23.98
CA ALA A 124 -10.05 -24.47 -22.78
C ALA A 124 -9.55 -23.82 -21.48
N LEU A 125 -9.11 -22.57 -21.55
CA LEU A 125 -8.59 -21.78 -20.43
C LEU A 125 -9.71 -20.99 -19.75
N ARG A 126 -9.58 -20.78 -18.44
CA ARG A 126 -10.60 -20.10 -17.64
C ARG A 126 -10.63 -18.60 -17.94
N VAL A 127 -11.79 -18.13 -18.37
CA VAL A 127 -12.15 -16.72 -18.41
C VAL A 127 -13.14 -16.42 -17.30
N ILE A 128 -12.92 -15.33 -16.57
CA ILE A 128 -13.91 -14.70 -15.70
C ILE A 128 -14.30 -13.39 -16.38
N GLU A 129 -15.58 -13.27 -16.74
CA GLU A 129 -16.08 -12.03 -17.33
C GLU A 129 -16.30 -10.98 -16.24
N ILE A 130 -15.90 -9.73 -16.51
CA ILE A 130 -16.03 -8.60 -15.60
C ILE A 130 -17.03 -7.61 -16.19
N ASP A 131 -18.28 -7.72 -15.75
CA ASP A 131 -19.40 -6.87 -16.17
C ASP A 131 -19.83 -5.85 -15.11
N GLY A 132 -19.28 -5.95 -13.89
CA GLY A 132 -19.59 -5.11 -12.74
C GLY A 132 -20.75 -5.62 -11.87
N SER A 133 -21.33 -6.78 -12.17
CA SER A 133 -22.38 -7.41 -11.36
C SER A 133 -21.82 -8.07 -10.09
N ALA A 134 -20.62 -8.64 -10.19
CA ALA A 134 -19.90 -9.23 -9.06
C ALA A 134 -19.12 -8.17 -8.28
N SER A 135 -19.16 -8.25 -6.94
CA SER A 135 -18.31 -7.45 -6.07
C SER A 135 -16.83 -7.86 -6.22
N LEU A 136 -15.92 -6.99 -5.77
CA LEU A 136 -14.50 -7.29 -5.75
C LEU A 136 -14.21 -8.61 -5.00
N ASP A 137 -14.82 -8.80 -3.83
CA ASP A 137 -14.62 -10.01 -3.01
C ASP A 137 -15.09 -11.28 -3.74
N GLN A 138 -16.18 -11.20 -4.51
CA GLN A 138 -16.68 -12.33 -5.31
C GLN A 138 -15.72 -12.69 -6.45
N VAL A 139 -15.13 -11.68 -7.11
CA VAL A 139 -14.11 -11.89 -8.14
C VAL A 139 -12.85 -12.50 -7.53
N VAL A 140 -12.38 -11.97 -6.40
CA VAL A 140 -11.23 -12.51 -5.65
C VAL A 140 -11.47 -13.97 -5.29
N GLN A 141 -12.62 -14.28 -4.70
CA GLN A 141 -12.99 -15.65 -4.34
C GLN A 141 -12.99 -16.58 -5.56
N SER A 142 -13.51 -16.13 -6.70
CA SER A 142 -13.52 -16.92 -7.95
C SER A 142 -12.12 -17.20 -8.48
N VAL A 143 -11.22 -16.22 -8.37
CA VAL A 143 -9.80 -16.38 -8.74
C VAL A 143 -9.09 -17.34 -7.78
N GLU A 144 -9.28 -17.18 -6.46
CA GLU A 144 -8.72 -18.07 -5.44
C GLU A 144 -9.18 -19.52 -5.64
N GLN A 145 -10.49 -19.72 -5.85
CA GLN A 145 -11.08 -21.03 -6.13
C GLN A 145 -10.46 -21.67 -7.38
N HIS A 146 -10.13 -20.90 -8.42
CA HIS A 146 -9.44 -21.41 -9.60
C HIS A 146 -8.01 -21.86 -9.27
N PHE A 147 -7.29 -21.08 -8.48
CA PHE A 147 -5.92 -21.39 -8.09
C PHE A 147 -5.80 -22.42 -6.96
N THR A 148 -6.89 -22.84 -6.30
CA THR A 148 -6.87 -23.79 -5.16
C THR A 148 -5.90 -24.97 -5.32
N PRO A 149 -5.92 -25.76 -6.42
CA PRO A 149 -5.00 -26.91 -6.54
C PRO A 149 -3.51 -26.52 -6.50
N ILE A 150 -3.19 -25.33 -7.00
CA ILE A 150 -1.83 -24.79 -7.02
C ILE A 150 -1.48 -24.25 -5.64
N LEU A 151 -2.39 -23.49 -5.02
CA LEU A 151 -2.21 -22.97 -3.66
C LEU A 151 -2.00 -24.11 -2.65
N GLU A 152 -2.78 -25.19 -2.75
CA GLU A 152 -2.61 -26.37 -1.90
C GLU A 152 -1.28 -27.09 -2.15
N ARG A 153 -0.84 -27.21 -3.41
CA ARG A 153 0.47 -27.77 -3.74
C ARG A 153 1.58 -26.93 -3.13
N LEU A 154 1.51 -25.61 -3.31
CA LEU A 154 2.45 -24.67 -2.72
C LEU A 154 2.44 -24.74 -1.20
N ALA A 155 1.27 -24.87 -0.57
CA ALA A 155 1.13 -25.02 0.88
C ALA A 155 1.76 -26.34 1.38
N ARG A 156 1.63 -27.45 0.63
CA ARG A 156 2.30 -28.73 0.96
C ARG A 156 3.82 -28.67 0.78
N SER A 157 4.29 -27.90 -0.19
CA SER A 157 5.72 -27.70 -0.45
C SER A 157 6.34 -26.64 0.46
N ALA A 158 5.52 -25.78 1.06
CA ALA A 158 5.98 -24.81 2.04
C ALA A 158 6.50 -25.54 3.28
N PRO A 159 7.61 -25.10 3.88
CA PRO A 159 8.05 -25.64 5.16
C PRO A 159 6.93 -25.45 6.18
N ALA A 160 6.68 -26.50 6.97
CA ALA A 160 5.57 -26.54 7.93
C ALA A 160 5.58 -25.30 8.83
N SER A 161 4.49 -24.52 8.78
CA SER A 161 4.20 -23.51 9.79
C SER A 161 3.64 -24.23 11.02
N ASP A 162 4.23 -23.99 12.18
CA ASP A 162 3.67 -24.39 13.47
C ASP A 162 2.79 -23.22 13.94
N PRO A 163 1.45 -23.38 14.02
CA PRO A 163 0.54 -22.28 14.36
C PRO A 163 0.87 -21.61 15.70
N ASP A 164 1.26 -22.40 16.71
CA ASP A 164 1.58 -21.92 18.06
C ASP A 164 2.90 -21.14 18.03
N ARG A 165 3.90 -21.67 17.31
CA ARG A 165 5.17 -20.98 17.09
C ARG A 165 4.98 -19.67 16.31
N ASP A 166 4.15 -19.68 15.28
CA ASP A 166 3.85 -18.50 14.47
C ASP A 166 3.09 -17.44 15.25
N GLU A 167 2.16 -17.85 16.14
CA GLU A 167 1.51 -16.91 17.05
C GLU A 167 2.52 -16.27 18.01
N SER A 168 3.39 -17.09 18.62
CA SER A 168 4.47 -16.61 19.50
C SER A 168 5.42 -15.63 18.78
N LEU A 169 5.82 -15.94 17.55
CA LEU A 169 6.65 -15.07 16.71
C LEU A 169 5.93 -13.76 16.34
N ARG A 170 4.65 -13.82 15.95
CA ARG A 170 3.84 -12.63 15.66
C ARG A 170 3.80 -11.69 16.86
N LEU A 171 3.55 -12.23 18.05
CA LEU A 171 3.53 -11.43 19.28
C LEU A 171 4.89 -10.77 19.56
N ARG A 172 6.02 -11.46 19.30
CA ARG A 172 7.36 -10.85 19.43
C ARG A 172 7.61 -9.73 18.43
N VAL A 173 7.23 -9.91 17.17
CA VAL A 173 7.36 -8.87 16.13
C VAL A 173 6.53 -7.65 16.51
N ILE A 174 5.25 -7.85 16.86
CA ILE A 174 4.36 -6.76 17.32
C ILE A 174 4.96 -6.05 18.54
N GLY A 175 5.43 -6.82 19.54
CA GLY A 175 6.08 -6.30 20.73
C GLY A 175 7.37 -5.52 20.45
N SER A 176 8.01 -5.75 19.31
CA SER A 176 9.21 -5.03 18.88
C SER A 176 8.91 -3.68 18.21
N PHE A 177 7.67 -3.44 17.74
CA PHE A 177 7.32 -2.17 17.08
C PHE A 177 7.51 -0.95 18.00
N PRO A 178 7.02 -0.91 19.25
CA PRO A 178 7.29 0.21 20.14
C PRO A 178 8.78 0.48 20.33
N ARG A 179 9.59 -0.58 20.44
CA ARG A 179 11.05 -0.47 20.56
C ARG A 179 11.66 0.12 19.30
N PHE A 180 11.30 -0.39 18.12
CA PHE A 180 11.76 0.14 16.83
C PHE A 180 11.43 1.63 16.67
N LEU A 181 10.20 2.04 17.00
CA LEU A 181 9.77 3.44 16.94
C LEU A 181 10.61 4.33 17.86
N ALA A 182 10.90 3.86 19.07
CA ALA A 182 11.76 4.55 20.03
C ALA A 182 13.24 4.59 19.62
N THR A 183 13.74 3.60 18.86
CA THR A 183 15.13 3.59 18.38
C THR A 183 15.32 4.48 17.15
N CYS A 184 14.32 4.53 16.26
CA CYS A 184 14.39 5.36 15.06
C CYS A 184 14.39 6.87 15.35
N THR A 185 13.89 7.28 16.52
CA THR A 185 13.75 8.69 16.87
C THR A 185 14.04 8.94 18.33
N ARG A 186 14.71 10.05 18.64
CA ARG A 186 14.77 10.56 20.01
C ARG A 186 13.50 11.39 20.30
N ALA A 187 12.33 10.78 20.11
CA ALA A 187 11.04 11.48 20.13
C ALA A 187 10.86 12.36 21.36
N HIS A 188 11.26 11.90 22.55
CA HIS A 188 11.17 12.69 23.78
C HIS A 188 12.00 13.98 23.71
N ALA A 189 13.27 13.89 23.31
CA ALA A 189 14.13 15.06 23.16
C ALA A 189 13.65 16.03 22.06
N ILE A 190 12.98 15.51 21.03
CA ILE A 190 12.35 16.33 19.99
C ILE A 190 11.12 17.05 20.56
N VAL A 191 10.25 16.34 21.30
CA VAL A 191 9.09 16.93 21.98
C VAL A 191 9.56 18.04 22.92
N GLU A 192 10.58 17.80 23.75
CA GLU A 192 11.12 18.82 24.67
C GLU A 192 11.64 20.05 23.92
N ARG A 193 12.40 19.84 22.83
CA ARG A 193 12.99 20.93 22.04
C ARG A 193 11.94 21.77 21.32
N VAL A 194 10.97 21.12 20.68
CA VAL A 194 9.89 21.81 19.97
C VAL A 194 8.97 22.51 20.98
N ALA A 195 8.60 21.84 22.07
CA ALA A 195 7.78 22.44 23.11
C ALA A 195 8.46 23.69 23.70
N ALA A 196 9.75 23.62 24.01
CA ALA A 196 10.52 24.76 24.53
C ALA A 196 10.54 25.95 23.55
N ARG A 197 10.76 25.70 22.24
CA ARG A 197 10.73 26.77 21.21
C ARG A 197 9.37 27.45 21.11
N CYS A 198 8.29 26.71 21.36
CA CYS A 198 6.92 27.22 21.28
C CYS A 198 6.36 27.69 22.63
N GLY A 199 7.16 27.72 23.71
CA GLY A 199 6.69 28.11 25.05
C GLY A 199 5.69 27.15 25.68
N LEU A 200 5.75 25.86 25.31
CA LEU A 200 4.90 24.78 25.79
C LEU A 200 5.63 23.86 26.76
N ALA A 201 4.89 23.26 27.69
CA ALA A 201 5.35 22.08 28.40
C ALA A 201 5.31 20.84 27.48
N PRO A 202 6.23 19.86 27.60
CA PRO A 202 6.27 18.68 26.74
C PRO A 202 4.95 17.89 26.66
N TYR A 203 4.23 17.79 27.78
CA TYR A 203 2.94 17.09 27.81
C TYR A 203 1.84 17.80 27.01
N GLN A 204 1.92 19.12 26.86
CA GLN A 204 0.94 19.91 26.09
C GLN A 204 1.09 19.66 24.60
N LEU A 205 2.33 19.58 24.11
CA LEU A 205 2.62 19.13 22.75
C LEU A 205 2.14 17.68 22.53
N GLY A 206 2.39 16.78 23.50
CA GLY A 206 1.88 15.41 23.45
C GLY A 206 0.35 15.32 23.37
N LEU A 207 -0.35 16.20 24.09
CA LEU A 207 -1.81 16.30 24.09
C LEU A 207 -2.34 16.81 22.74
N MET A 208 -1.76 17.89 22.20
CA MET A 208 -2.09 18.40 20.87
C MET A 208 -1.84 17.35 19.78
N ASN A 209 -0.71 16.66 19.84
CA ASN A 209 -0.35 15.59 18.91
C ASN A 209 -1.38 14.45 18.96
N SER A 210 -1.83 14.10 20.16
CA SER A 210 -2.85 13.07 20.36
C SER A 210 -4.19 13.47 19.75
N ALA A 211 -4.63 14.71 19.98
CA ALA A 211 -5.86 15.25 19.39
C ALA A 211 -5.79 15.37 17.87
N TYR A 212 -4.66 15.85 17.35
CA TYR A 212 -4.45 15.93 15.91
C TYR A 212 -4.52 14.55 15.27
N LEU A 213 -3.86 13.53 15.83
CA LEU A 213 -3.96 12.18 15.27
C LEU A 213 -5.39 11.63 15.35
N ALA A 214 -6.14 11.91 16.42
CA ALA A 214 -7.51 11.45 16.61
C ALA A 214 -8.52 12.14 15.66
N ALA A 215 -8.48 13.48 15.57
CA ALA A 215 -9.49 14.32 14.92
C ALA A 215 -8.96 15.41 13.99
N GLY A 216 -7.64 15.64 13.94
CA GLY A 216 -7.03 16.60 13.02
C GLY A 216 -7.36 18.03 13.42
N ARG A 217 -7.99 18.78 12.49
CA ARG A 217 -8.51 20.13 12.72
C ARG A 217 -10.01 20.15 13.08
N ASP A 218 -10.63 18.97 13.13
CA ASP A 218 -12.06 18.84 13.40
C ASP A 218 -12.30 18.89 14.91
N HIS A 219 -13.57 19.07 15.30
CA HIS A 219 -13.97 19.08 16.70
C HIS A 219 -13.69 17.73 17.38
N PHE A 220 -13.05 17.75 18.56
CA PHE A 220 -12.80 16.57 19.39
C PHE A 220 -13.19 16.80 20.85
N THR A 221 -13.62 15.72 21.51
CA THR A 221 -13.94 15.71 22.93
C THR A 221 -12.95 14.84 23.71
N GLU A 222 -13.04 14.85 25.04
CA GLU A 222 -12.27 13.93 25.86
C GLU A 222 -12.56 12.47 25.50
N GLN A 223 -13.81 12.14 25.17
CA GLN A 223 -14.19 10.80 24.71
C GLN A 223 -13.50 10.44 23.39
N THR A 224 -13.46 11.37 22.42
CA THR A 224 -12.72 11.17 21.16
C THR A 224 -11.26 10.81 21.40
N LEU A 225 -10.62 11.42 22.40
CA LEU A 225 -9.23 11.13 22.75
C LEU A 225 -9.08 9.77 23.45
N ARG A 226 -10.02 9.41 24.35
CA ARG A 226 -10.03 8.12 25.04
C ARG A 226 -10.21 6.96 24.06
N ASP A 227 -11.13 7.09 23.11
CA ASP A 227 -11.38 6.07 22.09
C ASP A 227 -10.18 5.89 21.15
N ALA A 228 -9.42 6.96 20.91
CA ALA A 228 -8.28 6.96 20.00
C ALA A 228 -6.96 6.42 20.63
N ILE A 229 -6.93 6.21 21.95
CA ILE A 229 -5.73 5.77 22.68
C ILE A 229 -6.12 4.70 23.72
N PRO A 230 -6.28 3.43 23.30
CA PRO A 230 -6.65 2.36 24.23
C PRO A 230 -5.59 2.16 25.32
N GLY A 231 -6.04 1.85 26.56
CA GLY A 231 -5.15 1.57 27.69
C GLY A 231 -4.66 2.79 28.47
N THR A 232 -5.20 3.98 28.21
CA THR A 232 -4.84 5.23 28.92
C THR A 232 -5.90 5.68 29.92
N GLU A 233 -6.40 4.76 30.75
CA GLU A 233 -7.45 5.06 31.74
C GLU A 233 -7.03 6.19 32.71
N ASN A 234 -5.73 6.26 33.02
CA ASN A 234 -5.12 7.28 33.90
C ASN A 234 -4.62 8.54 33.18
N SER A 235 -4.93 8.74 31.90
CA SER A 235 -4.41 9.91 31.16
C SER A 235 -5.17 11.20 31.42
N ARG A 236 -4.38 12.27 31.54
CA ARG A 236 -4.76 13.66 31.76
C ARG A 236 -5.34 14.32 30.49
N LEU A 237 -6.51 13.85 30.03
CA LEU A 237 -7.12 14.27 28.75
C LEU A 237 -8.27 15.29 28.88
N GLY A 238 -8.70 15.57 30.10
CA GLY A 238 -9.86 16.42 30.37
C GLY A 238 -9.61 17.94 30.31
N PRO A 239 -10.65 18.75 30.57
CA PRO A 239 -10.64 20.20 30.32
C PRO A 239 -9.51 20.97 31.01
N GLY A 240 -9.12 20.57 32.22
CA GLY A 240 -8.05 21.23 32.97
C GLY A 240 -6.70 21.21 32.25
N HIS A 241 -6.46 20.24 31.36
CA HIS A 241 -5.22 20.14 30.58
C HIS A 241 -5.27 20.92 29.27
N TRP A 242 -6.46 21.22 28.77
CA TRP A 242 -6.69 22.02 27.57
C TRP A 242 -6.75 23.53 27.87
N GLN A 243 -7.13 23.93 29.09
CA GLN A 243 -7.24 25.34 29.45
C GLN A 243 -5.96 26.15 29.18
N PRO A 244 -4.73 25.66 29.51
CA PRO A 244 -3.51 26.41 29.18
C PRO A 244 -3.25 26.53 27.67
N LEU A 245 -3.61 25.50 26.88
CA LEU A 245 -3.48 25.52 25.42
C LEU A 245 -4.44 26.53 24.78
N ILE A 246 -5.65 26.66 25.34
CA ILE A 246 -6.64 27.66 24.91
C ILE A 246 -6.15 29.07 25.26
N ALA A 247 -5.68 29.28 26.49
CA ALA A 247 -5.15 30.57 26.94
C ALA A 247 -3.96 31.05 26.10
N ALA A 248 -3.11 30.11 25.64
CA ALA A 248 -1.99 30.39 24.74
C ALA A 248 -2.37 30.46 23.25
N GLY A 249 -3.64 30.27 22.90
CA GLY A 249 -4.13 30.40 21.52
C GLY A 249 -3.85 29.19 20.61
N PHE A 250 -3.44 28.04 21.15
CA PHE A 250 -3.16 26.80 20.39
C PHE A 250 -4.40 25.93 20.15
N ALA A 251 -5.49 26.19 20.87
CA ALA A 251 -6.79 25.55 20.68
C ALA A 251 -7.92 26.52 21.02
N THR A 252 -9.13 26.21 20.56
CA THR A 252 -10.35 26.94 20.94
C THR A 252 -11.35 25.98 21.57
N ALA A 253 -12.09 26.46 22.57
CA ALA A 253 -13.23 25.73 23.11
C ALA A 253 -14.41 25.84 22.14
N HIS A 254 -15.10 24.73 21.89
CA HIS A 254 -16.27 24.67 21.02
C HIS A 254 -17.28 23.66 21.59
N GLY A 255 -18.35 24.16 22.22
CA GLY A 255 -19.31 23.30 22.93
C GLY A 255 -18.66 22.54 24.08
N SER A 256 -18.82 21.21 24.11
CA SER A 256 -18.21 20.32 25.10
C SER A 256 -16.80 19.83 24.72
N GLY A 257 -16.24 20.31 23.61
CA GLY A 257 -14.94 19.90 23.11
C GLY A 257 -14.08 21.06 22.61
N TRP A 258 -13.11 20.73 21.76
CA TRP A 258 -12.06 21.64 21.31
C TRP A 258 -11.76 21.49 19.83
N ILE A 259 -11.14 22.54 19.27
CA ILE A 259 -10.61 22.58 17.92
C ILE A 259 -9.16 23.07 18.00
N LEU A 260 -8.23 22.44 17.27
CA LEU A 260 -6.86 22.94 17.16
C LEU A 260 -6.84 24.21 16.29
N SER A 261 -6.17 25.26 16.79
CA SER A 261 -6.03 26.51 16.06
C SER A 261 -4.92 26.41 15.00
N ALA A 262 -4.85 27.38 14.08
CA ALA A 262 -3.76 27.46 13.12
C ALA A 262 -2.36 27.52 13.78
N PRO A 263 -2.13 28.33 14.85
CA PRO A 263 -0.92 28.24 15.65
C PRO A 263 -0.66 26.83 16.21
N GLY A 264 -1.69 26.16 16.73
CA GLY A 264 -1.55 24.79 17.26
C GLY A 264 -1.10 23.79 16.20
N LEU A 265 -1.67 23.89 14.99
CA LEU A 265 -1.28 23.06 13.86
C LEU A 265 0.15 23.35 13.39
N ALA A 266 0.59 24.61 13.41
CA ALA A 266 1.95 24.99 13.03
C ALA A 266 3.01 24.33 13.94
N VAL A 267 2.76 24.28 15.26
CA VAL A 267 3.63 23.56 16.21
C VAL A 267 3.76 22.08 15.85
N LEU A 268 2.66 21.45 15.42
CA LEU A 268 2.69 20.03 15.01
C LEU A 268 3.46 19.84 13.71
N VAL A 269 3.31 20.73 12.73
CA VAL A 269 4.10 20.70 11.49
C VAL A 269 5.60 20.77 11.80
N GLU A 270 6.00 21.68 12.71
CA GLU A 270 7.38 21.77 13.18
C GLU A 270 7.83 20.47 13.87
N PHE A 271 7.01 19.95 14.80
CA PHE A 271 7.29 18.70 15.50
C PHE A 271 7.57 17.54 14.53
N TYR A 272 6.69 17.32 13.55
CA TYR A 272 6.86 16.24 12.58
C TYR A 272 8.02 16.50 11.61
N GLY A 273 8.35 17.76 11.31
CA GLY A 273 9.55 18.12 10.57
C GLY A 273 10.83 17.67 11.27
N GLU A 274 10.94 17.93 12.57
CA GLU A 274 12.08 17.51 13.38
C GLU A 274 12.16 15.99 13.55
N VAL A 275 11.01 15.31 13.71
CA VAL A 275 10.95 13.85 13.75
C VAL A 275 11.51 13.25 12.45
N ARG A 276 11.07 13.75 11.29
CA ARG A 276 11.62 13.29 10.00
C ARG A 276 13.11 13.57 9.88
N ALA A 277 13.56 14.76 10.26
CA ALA A 277 14.98 15.13 10.22
C ALA A 277 15.84 14.24 11.15
N GLU A 278 15.30 13.77 12.28
CA GLU A 278 15.97 12.80 13.14
C GLU A 278 16.04 11.41 12.49
N VAL A 279 14.93 10.88 11.96
CA VAL A 279 14.94 9.57 11.28
C VAL A 279 15.91 9.59 10.09
N ALA A 280 15.95 10.68 9.33
CA ALA A 280 16.79 10.82 8.14
C ALA A 280 18.30 10.79 8.45
N ARG A 281 18.71 11.13 9.69
CA ARG A 281 20.10 11.08 10.13
C ARG A 281 20.56 9.68 10.55
N ARG A 282 19.65 8.72 10.66
CA ARG A 282 19.95 7.33 11.02
C ARG A 282 20.39 6.53 9.79
N ILE A 283 21.32 5.60 9.98
CA ILE A 283 21.89 4.78 8.92
C ILE A 283 21.62 3.31 9.25
N ALA A 284 21.13 2.56 8.27
CA ALA A 284 21.00 1.11 8.32
C ALA A 284 21.29 0.53 6.92
N PRO A 285 21.75 -0.73 6.80
CA PRO A 285 22.03 -1.34 5.50
C PRO A 285 20.80 -1.33 4.59
N PRO A 286 20.90 -0.80 3.35
CA PRO A 286 19.76 -0.70 2.44
C PRO A 286 19.07 -2.03 2.17
N ALA A 287 19.85 -3.11 2.00
CA ALA A 287 19.30 -4.46 1.76
C ALA A 287 18.44 -4.96 2.93
N LEU A 288 18.89 -4.75 4.17
CA LEU A 288 18.17 -5.13 5.40
C LEU A 288 16.88 -4.33 5.54
N THR A 289 16.96 -3.00 5.39
CA THR A 289 15.76 -2.13 5.45
C THR A 289 14.79 -2.39 4.30
N GLY A 290 15.27 -2.77 3.11
CA GLY A 290 14.45 -3.09 1.95
C GLY A 290 13.60 -4.33 2.16
N ARG A 291 14.20 -5.44 2.60
CA ARG A 291 13.48 -6.71 2.86
C ARG A 291 12.37 -6.55 3.90
N VAL A 292 12.68 -5.93 5.03
CA VAL A 292 11.68 -5.69 6.09
C VAL A 292 10.64 -4.66 5.61
N GLY A 293 11.10 -3.58 4.99
CA GLY A 293 10.27 -2.50 4.47
C GLY A 293 9.20 -2.99 3.51
N GLU A 294 9.56 -3.79 2.50
CA GLU A 294 8.62 -4.33 1.51
C GLU A 294 7.52 -5.20 2.11
N VAL A 295 7.82 -5.96 3.18
CA VAL A 295 6.80 -6.78 3.85
C VAL A 295 5.85 -5.90 4.66
N LEU A 296 6.41 -5.04 5.53
CA LEU A 296 5.59 -4.23 6.42
C LEU A 296 4.83 -3.14 5.67
N GLU A 297 5.40 -2.54 4.63
CA GLU A 297 4.73 -1.54 3.80
C GLU A 297 3.56 -2.15 3.04
N ARG A 298 3.71 -3.35 2.46
CA ARG A 298 2.59 -4.08 1.85
C ARG A 298 1.48 -4.37 2.84
N MET A 299 1.82 -4.80 4.05
CA MET A 299 0.83 -5.03 5.11
C MET A 299 0.10 -3.73 5.49
N SER A 300 0.85 -2.64 5.66
CA SER A 300 0.30 -1.32 6.02
C SER A 300 -0.61 -0.75 4.91
N LEU A 301 -0.29 -0.99 3.64
CA LEU A 301 -1.11 -0.57 2.50
C LEU A 301 -2.38 -1.42 2.32
N ALA A 302 -2.36 -2.70 2.70
CA ALA A 302 -3.49 -3.60 2.56
C ALA A 302 -4.58 -3.42 3.64
N ILE A 303 -4.28 -2.67 4.70
CA ILE A 303 -5.18 -2.46 5.83
C ILE A 303 -5.92 -1.12 5.67
N PRO A 304 -7.25 -1.05 5.91
CA PRO A 304 -7.96 0.23 5.93
C PRO A 304 -7.32 1.22 6.90
N LEU A 305 -7.09 2.44 6.42
CA LEU A 305 -6.46 3.46 7.24
C LEU A 305 -7.38 3.90 8.37
N SER A 306 -6.91 3.78 9.61
CA SER A 306 -7.53 4.49 10.73
C SER A 306 -7.37 6.00 10.53
N PRO A 307 -8.25 6.85 11.10
CA PRO A 307 -8.08 8.30 11.04
C PRO A 307 -6.68 8.78 11.48
N ARG A 308 -6.07 8.10 12.47
CA ARG A 308 -4.70 8.34 12.92
C ARG A 308 -3.67 8.01 11.83
N ALA A 309 -3.78 6.84 11.20
CA ALA A 309 -2.86 6.42 10.14
C ALA A 309 -2.98 7.31 8.89
N SER A 310 -4.19 7.70 8.49
CA SER A 310 -4.42 8.64 7.37
C SER A 310 -3.70 9.97 7.58
N ARG A 311 -3.77 10.53 8.79
CA ARG A 311 -3.12 11.82 9.09
C ARG A 311 -1.60 11.71 9.08
N ILE A 312 -1.05 10.60 9.57
CA ILE A 312 0.39 10.33 9.47
C ILE A 312 0.81 10.35 8.00
N ARG A 313 0.10 9.64 7.12
CA ARG A 313 0.40 9.68 5.68
C ARG A 313 0.35 11.09 5.11
N ALA A 314 -0.70 11.84 5.41
CA ALA A 314 -0.85 13.22 4.92
C ALA A 314 0.32 14.12 5.35
N MET A 315 0.83 13.98 6.57
CA MET A 315 1.96 14.77 7.07
C MET A 315 3.31 14.37 6.47
N TRP A 316 3.43 13.13 6.00
CA TRP A 316 4.66 12.61 5.43
C TRP A 316 4.76 12.86 3.92
N GLY A 317 3.66 13.28 3.28
CA GLY A 317 3.61 13.62 1.86
C GLY A 317 3.72 12.40 0.94
N GLU A 318 3.75 12.66 -0.37
CA GLU A 318 3.95 11.62 -1.40
C GLU A 318 5.42 11.24 -1.60
N ASP A 319 6.38 12.08 -1.17
CA ASP A 319 7.82 11.79 -1.25
C ASP A 319 8.28 11.02 -0.01
N PRO A 320 8.47 9.70 -0.09
CA PRO A 320 8.61 8.86 1.07
C PRO A 320 10.10 8.71 1.43
N GLY A 321 10.84 9.82 1.52
CA GLY A 321 12.21 9.93 2.05
C GLY A 321 13.14 8.71 1.81
N THR A 322 13.98 8.40 2.81
CA THR A 322 14.87 7.22 2.77
C THR A 322 14.10 5.91 3.00
N THR A 323 14.69 4.75 2.66
CA THR A 323 14.07 3.43 2.93
C THR A 323 13.72 3.24 4.41
N LEU A 324 14.56 3.76 5.31
CA LEU A 324 14.29 3.73 6.75
C LEU A 324 13.09 4.60 7.15
N MET A 325 12.88 5.73 6.46
CA MET A 325 11.72 6.60 6.64
C MET A 325 10.42 5.85 6.29
N ARG A 326 10.40 5.14 5.16
CA ARG A 326 9.27 4.28 4.76
C ARG A 326 8.98 3.20 5.77
N LEU A 327 10.03 2.50 6.20
CA LEU A 327 9.91 1.45 7.20
C LEU A 327 9.35 1.98 8.52
N TYR A 328 9.86 3.11 9.01
CA TYR A 328 9.35 3.76 10.23
C TYR A 328 7.86 4.10 10.12
N ARG A 329 7.44 4.70 9.00
CA ARG A 329 6.02 4.99 8.76
C ARG A 329 5.18 3.71 8.79
N ALA A 330 5.59 2.68 8.05
CA ALA A 330 4.88 1.40 7.98
C ALA A 330 4.77 0.73 9.37
N VAL A 331 5.88 0.66 10.12
CA VAL A 331 5.88 0.13 11.50
C VAL A 331 4.97 0.94 12.39
N TRP A 332 4.95 2.28 12.28
CA TRP A 332 4.09 3.12 13.09
C TRP A 332 2.61 2.85 12.81
N GLU A 333 2.21 2.82 11.53
CA GLU A 333 0.84 2.52 11.11
C GLU A 333 0.38 1.15 11.62
N LEU A 334 1.22 0.12 11.44
CA LEU A 334 0.95 -1.23 11.91
C LEU A 334 0.90 -1.30 13.44
N SER A 335 1.73 -0.54 14.16
CA SER A 335 1.68 -0.47 15.63
C SER A 335 0.35 0.09 16.12
N ILE A 336 -0.23 1.07 15.42
CA ILE A 336 -1.56 1.59 15.74
C ILE A 336 -2.59 0.50 15.47
N TYR A 337 -2.55 -0.11 14.29
CA TYR A 337 -3.56 -1.08 13.89
C TYR A 337 -3.58 -2.35 14.75
N PHE A 338 -2.44 -2.99 14.98
CA PHE A 338 -2.39 -4.28 15.69
C PHE A 338 -2.63 -4.17 17.19
N ARG A 339 -2.46 -2.98 17.79
CA ARG A 339 -2.95 -2.73 19.15
C ARG A 339 -4.48 -2.85 19.26
N HIS A 340 -5.22 -2.71 18.16
CA HIS A 340 -6.69 -2.79 18.14
C HIS A 340 -7.19 -4.12 17.55
N ALA A 341 -6.63 -4.57 16.43
CA ALA A 341 -7.10 -5.74 15.70
C ALA A 341 -6.45 -7.07 16.13
N GLY A 342 -5.33 -7.00 16.86
CA GLY A 342 -4.61 -8.18 17.34
C GLY A 342 -3.89 -9.00 16.24
N PRO A 343 -3.27 -10.13 16.63
CA PRO A 343 -2.46 -11.00 15.75
C PRO A 343 -3.27 -11.93 14.84
N ALA A 344 -4.61 -11.91 14.91
CA ALA A 344 -5.50 -12.75 14.11
C ALA A 344 -5.77 -12.21 12.67
N ASN A 345 -5.11 -11.12 12.27
CA ASN A 345 -5.26 -10.57 10.93
C ASN A 345 -4.63 -11.52 9.88
N ARG A 346 -5.44 -11.94 8.89
CA ARG A 346 -5.04 -12.82 7.78
C ARG A 346 -3.91 -12.26 6.91
N LEU A 347 -3.59 -10.98 7.02
CA LEU A 347 -2.47 -10.32 6.31
C LEU A 347 -1.09 -10.61 6.93
N TRP A 348 -1.01 -11.26 8.10
CA TRP A 348 0.27 -11.57 8.73
C TRP A 348 1.07 -12.64 7.97
N PRO A 349 2.39 -12.48 7.81
CA PRO A 349 3.26 -13.55 7.32
C PRO A 349 3.24 -14.75 8.28
N VAL A 350 3.46 -15.93 7.71
CA VAL A 350 3.58 -17.22 8.40
C VAL A 350 4.91 -17.89 8.06
N GLY A 351 5.31 -18.88 8.86
CA GLY A 351 6.47 -19.73 8.59
C GLY A 351 7.78 -18.94 8.38
N PRO A 352 8.58 -19.27 7.34
CA PRO A 352 9.90 -18.66 7.13
C PRO A 352 9.89 -17.15 6.99
N ARG A 353 8.84 -16.57 6.38
CA ARG A 353 8.74 -15.12 6.18
C ARG A 353 8.53 -14.39 7.50
N LEU A 354 7.77 -14.98 8.42
CA LEU A 354 7.60 -14.45 9.77
C LEU A 354 8.90 -14.56 10.58
N GLN A 355 9.62 -15.67 10.44
CA GLN A 355 10.92 -15.87 11.09
C GLN A 355 11.98 -14.90 10.56
N MET A 356 11.99 -14.63 9.26
CA MET A 356 12.83 -13.59 8.64
C MET A 356 12.49 -12.22 9.24
N LEU A 357 11.20 -11.87 9.31
CA LEU A 357 10.76 -10.58 9.82
C LEU A 357 11.21 -10.36 11.27
N GLU A 358 11.10 -11.38 12.12
CA GLU A 358 11.51 -11.30 13.52
C GLU A 358 13.01 -11.07 13.69
N ARG A 359 13.85 -11.84 12.99
CA ARG A 359 15.31 -11.69 13.02
C ARG A 359 15.74 -10.30 12.52
N GLU A 360 15.27 -9.90 11.35
CA GLU A 360 15.75 -8.69 10.68
C GLU A 360 15.27 -7.41 11.39
N ILE A 361 14.09 -7.42 12.02
CA ILE A 361 13.65 -6.32 12.89
C ILE A 361 14.57 -6.22 14.12
N SER A 362 14.93 -7.35 14.73
CA SER A 362 15.85 -7.36 15.88
C SER A 362 17.23 -6.80 15.52
N ASP A 363 17.76 -7.20 14.35
CA ASP A 363 19.03 -6.69 13.83
C ASP A 363 18.97 -5.19 13.55
N LEU A 364 17.88 -4.71 12.93
CA LEU A 364 17.66 -3.29 12.68
C LEU A 364 17.61 -2.47 13.97
N ILE A 365 16.88 -2.94 14.98
CA ILE A 365 16.82 -2.27 16.29
C ILE A 365 18.21 -2.16 16.91
N THR A 366 19.02 -3.22 16.80
CA THR A 366 20.39 -3.25 17.33
C THR A 366 21.30 -2.26 16.60
N LEU A 367 21.25 -2.25 15.26
CA LEU A 367 22.03 -1.34 14.42
C LEU A 367 21.68 0.13 14.65
N LEU A 368 20.40 0.44 14.84
CA LEU A 368 19.95 1.80 15.08
C LEU A 368 20.25 2.28 16.52
N ALA A 369 20.57 1.37 17.44
CA ALA A 369 20.92 1.67 18.82
C ALA A 369 22.43 1.92 19.02
N ALA A 370 23.28 1.37 18.15
CA ALA A 370 24.71 1.69 18.06
C ALA A 370 24.91 3.09 17.46
#